data_AF-A0A816HKC3-F1
#
_entry.id   AF-A0A816HKC3-F1
#
_cell.length_a   1.000
_cell.length_b   1.000
_cell.length_c   1.000
_cell.angle_alpha   90.00
_cell.angle_beta   90.00
_cell.angle_gamma   90.00
#
_symmetry.space_group_name_H-M   'P 1'
#
loop_
_entity.id
_entity.type
_entity.pdbx_description
1 polymer ?
#
loop_
_entity_poly.entity_id
_entity_poly.type
_entity_poly.pdbx_seq_one_letter_code
_entity_poly.pdbx_strand_id
1 'polypeptide(L)'
;MPIAVAVEFIGYFPFDSLTCNIWLTFDVCCCTSSIWHMSVMSLNRYQTLRYPLKYGRNKRRSLVTYKIITIWIISFAICLPLFILALIDSSNVYNEKTRACFPTHRTFKIYGSFVAFFIPLIIMIVTYALTMTA
;
A
#
# COMPACT_ATOMS: atom_id res chain seq x y z
N MET A 1 8.69 4.35 10.57
CA MET A 1 9.84 4.26 9.64
C MET A 1 11.16 4.61 10.35
N PRO A 2 11.65 3.82 11.32
CA PRO A 2 12.89 4.16 12.05
C PRO A 2 14.15 4.10 11.17
N ILE A 3 14.19 3.16 10.21
CA ILE A 3 15.31 3.01 9.26
C ILE A 3 15.38 4.19 8.29
N ALA A 4 14.24 4.70 7.81
CA ALA A 4 14.23 5.89 6.93
C ALA A 4 14.83 7.11 7.63
N VAL A 5 14.46 7.34 8.89
CA VAL A 5 15.01 8.44 9.70
C VAL A 5 16.51 8.28 9.88
N ALA A 6 16.99 7.07 10.18
CA ALA A 6 18.43 6.81 10.29
C ALA A 6 19.19 7.12 8.99
N VAL A 7 18.62 6.76 7.82
CA VAL A 7 19.21 7.06 6.50
C VAL A 7 19.27 8.57 6.24
N GLU A 8 18.26 9.32 6.66
CA GLU A 8 18.22 10.77 6.50
C GLU A 8 19.28 11.50 7.35
N PHE A 9 19.54 10.99 8.57
CA PHE A 9 20.62 11.52 9.42
C PHE A 9 22.03 11.10 8.95
N ILE A 10 22.19 9.87 8.46
CA ILE A 10 23.49 9.31 8.04
C ILE A 10 23.86 9.78 6.62
N GLY A 11 22.87 10.14 5.80
CA GLY A 11 23.04 10.55 4.41
C GLY A 11 23.21 9.39 3.42
N TYR A 12 23.20 8.15 3.89
CA TYR A 12 23.27 6.94 3.06
C TYR A 12 22.65 5.72 3.76
N PHE A 13 22.33 4.68 2.98
CA PHE A 13 21.82 3.41 3.49
C PHE A 13 22.97 2.54 4.03
N PRO A 14 22.99 2.21 5.33
CA PRO A 14 24.14 1.55 5.96
C PRO A 14 24.18 0.03 5.79
N PHE A 15 23.10 -0.61 5.32
CA PHE A 15 23.01 -2.07 5.19
C PHE A 15 23.23 -2.55 3.74
N ASP A 16 23.26 -3.87 3.58
CA ASP A 16 23.40 -4.53 2.28
C ASP A 16 22.19 -4.29 1.35
N SER A 17 22.43 -4.49 0.05
CA SER A 17 21.42 -4.46 -1.01
C SER A 17 20.18 -5.31 -0.72
N LEU A 18 20.36 -6.50 -0.12
CA LEU A 18 19.27 -7.40 0.22
C LEU A 18 18.37 -6.80 1.31
N THR A 19 18.97 -6.20 2.34
CA THR A 19 18.24 -5.55 3.43
C THR A 19 17.47 -4.33 2.93
N CYS A 20 18.07 -3.55 2.02
CA CYS A 20 17.39 -2.45 1.33
C CYS A 20 16.14 -2.94 0.59
N ASN A 21 16.26 -4.00 -0.21
CA ASN A 21 15.15 -4.56 -0.98
C ASN A 21 13.99 -5.02 -0.07
N ILE A 22 14.30 -5.83 0.94
CA ILE A 22 13.28 -6.33 1.89
C ILE A 22 12.60 -5.18 2.61
N TRP A 23 13.38 -4.22 3.10
CA TRP A 23 12.86 -3.07 3.82
C TRP A 23 11.95 -2.20 2.96
N LEU A 24 12.39 -1.84 1.75
CA LEU A 24 11.62 -1.01 0.81
C LEU A 24 10.33 -1.72 0.37
N THR A 25 10.41 -3.01 0.03
CA THR A 25 9.23 -3.80 -0.37
C THR A 25 8.22 -3.89 0.78
N PHE A 26 8.69 -4.14 1.99
CA PHE A 26 7.84 -4.24 3.17
C PHE A 26 7.19 -2.90 3.51
N ASP A 27 7.93 -1.79 3.42
CA ASP A 27 7.39 -0.45 3.61
C ASP A 27 6.24 -0.16 2.64
N VAL A 28 6.47 -0.34 1.34
CA VAL A 28 5.43 -0.12 0.32
C VAL A 28 4.22 -1.03 0.57
N CYS A 29 4.43 -2.29 0.96
CA CYS A 29 3.35 -3.24 1.23
C CYS A 29 2.51 -2.83 2.44
N CYS A 30 3.14 -2.50 3.57
CA CYS A 30 2.46 -2.10 4.78
C CYS A 30 1.71 -0.78 4.62
N CYS A 31 2.32 0.20 3.94
CA CYS A 31 1.68 1.49 3.65
C CYS A 31 0.47 1.30 2.72
N THR A 32 0.62 0.53 1.64
CA THR A 32 -0.46 0.24 0.69
C THR A 32 -1.62 -0.48 1.38
N SER A 33 -1.31 -1.53 2.15
CA SER A 33 -2.31 -2.29 2.91
C SER A 33 -3.09 -1.39 3.87
N SER A 34 -2.41 -0.51 4.60
CA SER A 34 -3.04 0.43 5.54
C SER A 34 -4.03 1.36 4.84
N ILE A 35 -3.66 1.95 3.70
CA ILE A 35 -4.52 2.86 2.93
C ILE A 35 -5.75 2.12 2.38
N TRP A 36 -5.56 0.92 1.82
CA TRP A 36 -6.65 0.10 1.31
C TRP A 36 -7.60 -0.36 2.42
N HIS A 37 -7.07 -0.72 3.58
CA HIS A 37 -7.87 -1.05 4.76
C HIS A 37 -8.75 0.12 5.21
N MET A 38 -8.19 1.33 5.28
CA MET A 38 -8.96 2.53 5.62
C MET A 38 -10.07 2.81 4.61
N SER A 39 -9.78 2.64 3.32
CA SER A 39 -10.74 2.87 2.23
C SER A 39 -11.91 1.89 2.29
N VAL A 40 -11.64 0.60 2.51
CA VAL A 40 -12.66 -0.43 2.67
C VAL A 40 -13.47 -0.25 3.95
N MET A 41 -12.85 0.22 5.04
CA MET A 41 -13.56 0.55 6.27
C MET A 41 -14.56 1.71 6.05
N SER A 42 -14.14 2.75 5.32
CA SER A 42 -15.00 3.88 4.92
C SER A 42 -16.20 3.41 4.08
N LEU A 43 -15.95 2.61 3.03
CA LEU A 43 -16.98 1.98 2.20
C LEU A 43 -17.98 1.15 3.02
N ASN A 44 -17.48 0.37 3.97
CA ASN A 44 -18.32 -0.48 4.81
C ASN A 44 -19.27 0.35 5.69
N ARG A 45 -18.80 1.48 6.24
CA ARG A 45 -19.64 2.40 7.01
C ARG A 45 -20.72 3.02 6.13
N TYR A 46 -20.36 3.51 4.95
CA TYR A 46 -21.31 4.06 3.99
C TYR A 46 -22.43 3.05 3.65
N GLN A 47 -22.07 1.80 3.30
CA GLN A 47 -23.03 0.74 2.98
C GLN A 47 -23.99 0.42 4.15
N THR A 48 -23.48 0.45 5.38
CA THR A 48 -24.28 0.19 6.59
C THR A 48 -25.29 1.31 6.85
N LEU A 49 -24.90 2.57 6.63
CA LEU A 49 -25.76 3.75 6.82
C LEU A 49 -26.84 3.84 5.74
N ARG A 50 -26.49 3.64 4.46
CA ARG A 50 -27.43 3.78 3.35
C ARG A 50 -28.44 2.63 3.26
N TYR A 51 -28.06 1.42 3.65
CA TYR A 51 -28.88 0.21 3.48
C TYR A 51 -29.00 -0.61 4.78
N PRO A 52 -29.61 -0.06 5.84
CA PRO A 52 -29.66 -0.70 7.16
C PRO A 52 -30.38 -2.06 7.15
N LEU A 53 -31.42 -2.23 6.32
CA LEU A 53 -32.19 -3.49 6.26
C LEU A 53 -31.47 -4.63 5.52
N LYS A 54 -30.62 -4.31 4.54
CA LYS A 54 -29.88 -5.29 3.72
C LYS A 54 -28.51 -5.64 4.32
N TYR A 55 -27.83 -4.67 4.93
CA TYR A 55 -26.50 -4.84 5.51
C TYR A 55 -26.48 -4.95 7.04
N GLY A 56 -27.57 -4.59 7.75
CA GLY A 56 -27.66 -4.66 9.21
C GLY A 56 -28.00 -6.05 9.77
N ARG A 57 -28.69 -6.91 9.01
CA ARG A 57 -29.22 -8.18 9.55
C ARG A 57 -28.33 -9.41 9.34
N ASN A 58 -27.31 -9.35 8.48
CA ASN A 58 -26.41 -10.49 8.27
C ASN A 58 -24.99 -10.06 7.88
N LYS A 59 -24.21 -9.52 8.82
CA LYS A 59 -22.75 -9.44 8.69
C LYS A 59 -22.19 -10.86 8.75
N ARG A 60 -22.24 -11.59 7.63
CA ARG A 60 -21.57 -12.88 7.52
C ARG A 60 -20.07 -12.62 7.72
N ARG A 61 -19.48 -13.10 8.83
CA ARG A 61 -18.04 -12.94 9.14
C ARG A 61 -17.16 -13.27 7.93
N SER A 62 -17.58 -14.26 7.14
CA SER A 62 -16.99 -14.65 5.85
C SER A 62 -16.83 -13.49 4.85
N LEU A 63 -17.77 -12.55 4.74
CA LEU A 63 -17.65 -11.40 3.82
C LEU A 63 -16.59 -10.39 4.28
N VAL A 64 -16.45 -10.20 5.58
CA VAL A 64 -15.41 -9.32 6.14
C VAL A 64 -14.04 -9.94 5.94
N THR A 65 -13.91 -11.25 6.20
CA THR A 65 -12.67 -11.99 5.93
C THR A 65 -12.30 -11.92 4.46
N TYR A 66 -13.26 -12.10 3.54
CA TYR A 66 -13.02 -11.97 2.11
C TYR A 66 -12.48 -10.58 1.74
N LYS A 67 -13.10 -9.50 2.24
CA LYS A 67 -12.63 -8.13 2.02
C LYS A 67 -11.17 -7.93 2.47
N ILE A 68 -10.81 -8.46 3.64
CA ILE A 68 -9.44 -8.38 4.17
C ILE A 68 -8.46 -9.13 3.27
N ILE A 69 -8.80 -10.36 2.86
CA ILE A 69 -7.97 -11.17 1.96
C ILE A 69 -7.75 -10.44 0.63
N THR A 70 -8.79 -9.84 0.05
CA THR A 70 -8.66 -9.07 -1.20
C THR A 70 -7.69 -7.89 -1.04
N ILE A 71 -7.72 -7.18 0.09
CA ILE A 71 -6.79 -6.07 0.35
C ILE A 71 -5.33 -6.56 0.40
N TRP A 72 -5.09 -7.68 1.08
CA TRP A 72 -3.76 -8.28 1.12
C TRP A 72 -3.28 -8.70 -0.26
N ILE A 73 -4.15 -9.35 -1.06
CA ILE A 73 -3.83 -9.74 -2.44
C ILE A 73 -3.47 -8.52 -3.27
N ILE A 74 -4.24 -7.42 -3.20
CA ILE A 74 -3.95 -6.18 -3.92
C ILE A 74 -2.61 -5.59 -3.47
N SER A 75 -2.36 -5.54 -2.17
CA SER A 75 -1.12 -4.98 -1.60
C SER A 75 0.10 -5.79 -2.05
N PHE A 76 0.02 -7.12 -1.99
CA PHE A 76 1.07 -8.00 -2.51
C PHE A 76 1.23 -7.84 -4.02
N ALA A 77 0.15 -7.75 -4.79
CA ALA A 77 0.23 -7.58 -6.25
C ALA A 77 0.95 -6.30 -6.66
N ILE A 78 0.85 -5.22 -5.87
CA ILE A 78 1.55 -3.95 -6.13
C ILE A 78 3.04 -4.04 -5.72
N CYS A 79 3.35 -4.79 -4.67
CA CYS A 79 4.71 -4.87 -4.12
C CYS A 79 5.57 -5.96 -4.77
N LEU A 80 4.95 -7.03 -5.27
CA LEU A 80 5.63 -8.16 -5.91
C LEU A 80 6.49 -7.74 -7.11
N PRO A 81 6.04 -6.85 -8.02
CA PRO A 81 6.88 -6.38 -9.13
C PRO A 81 8.13 -5.65 -8.65
N LEU A 82 8.05 -4.87 -7.57
CA LEU A 82 9.21 -4.19 -6.99
C LEU A 82 10.21 -5.20 -6.43
N PHE A 83 9.73 -6.22 -5.72
CA PHE A 83 10.57 -7.28 -5.20
C PHE A 83 11.26 -8.09 -6.30
N ILE A 84 10.54 -8.45 -7.37
CA ILE A 84 11.07 -9.21 -8.50
C ILE A 84 12.12 -8.37 -9.27
N LEU A 85 11.81 -7.10 -9.56
CA LEU A 85 12.76 -6.20 -10.24
C LEU A 85 14.07 -6.05 -9.45
N ALA A 86 13.97 -6.00 -8.12
CA ALA A 86 15.12 -5.91 -7.24
C ALA A 86 15.94 -7.21 -7.16
N LEU A 87 15.31 -8.37 -7.34
CA LEU A 87 16.00 -9.68 -7.39
C LEU A 87 16.71 -9.94 -8.71
N ILE A 88 16.12 -9.49 -9.83
CA ILE A 88 16.72 -9.66 -11.16
C ILE A 88 17.96 -8.79 -11.28
N ASP A 89 17.90 -7.56 -10.77
CA ASP A 89 19.02 -6.62 -10.83
C ASP A 89 18.94 -5.66 -9.64
N SER A 90 19.90 -5.83 -8.71
CA SER A 90 20.00 -5.05 -7.49
C SER A 90 20.27 -3.57 -7.74
N SER A 91 20.82 -3.21 -8.91
CA SER A 91 21.08 -1.82 -9.29
C SER A 91 19.79 -1.00 -9.51
N ASN A 92 18.65 -1.68 -9.74
CA ASN A 92 17.35 -1.03 -9.91
C ASN A 92 16.76 -0.49 -8.60
N VAL A 93 17.27 -0.91 -7.45
CA VAL A 93 16.78 -0.52 -6.12
C VAL A 93 17.89 -0.01 -5.20
N TYR A 94 19.10 -0.52 -5.36
CA TYR A 94 20.27 -0.13 -4.58
C TYR A 94 21.37 0.41 -5.48
N ASN A 95 21.72 1.68 -5.32
CA ASN A 95 22.83 2.28 -6.04
C ASN A 95 24.11 2.16 -5.20
N GLU A 96 25.04 1.30 -5.61
CA GLU A 96 26.30 1.06 -4.90
C GLU A 96 27.17 2.33 -4.75
N LYS A 97 27.12 3.25 -5.73
CA LYS A 97 27.96 4.46 -5.73
C LYS A 97 27.47 5.50 -4.73
N THR A 98 26.15 5.63 -4.57
CA THR A 98 25.53 6.60 -3.66
C THR A 98 25.02 5.97 -2.38
N ARG A 99 25.13 4.64 -2.24
CA ARG A 99 24.55 3.82 -1.17
C ARG A 99 23.08 4.20 -0.90
N ALA A 100 22.34 4.46 -1.97
CA ALA A 100 20.96 4.95 -1.86
C ALA A 100 19.98 3.81 -2.14
N CYS A 101 18.94 3.73 -1.30
CA CYS A 101 17.92 2.69 -1.35
C CYS A 101 16.60 3.30 -1.84
N PHE A 102 16.35 3.27 -3.15
CA PHE A 102 15.10 3.78 -3.74
C PHE A 102 14.84 3.11 -5.10
N PRO A 103 13.57 2.93 -5.51
CA PRO A 103 13.29 2.35 -6.81
C PRO A 103 13.76 3.29 -7.93
N THR A 104 14.52 2.81 -8.90
CA THR A 104 15.06 3.62 -10.00
C THR A 104 14.11 3.69 -11.20
N HIS A 105 13.30 2.64 -11.41
CA HIS A 105 12.34 2.57 -12.52
C HIS A 105 11.22 3.62 -12.40
N ARG A 106 11.17 4.56 -13.35
CA ARG A 106 10.14 5.61 -13.39
C ARG A 106 8.73 5.06 -13.61
N THR A 107 8.59 4.06 -14.47
CA THR A 107 7.28 3.44 -14.78
C THR A 107 6.65 2.82 -13.54
N PHE A 108 7.47 2.15 -12.71
CA PHE A 108 7.01 1.59 -11.44
C PHE A 108 6.57 2.69 -10.47
N LYS A 109 7.32 3.79 -10.35
CA LYS A 109 6.94 4.93 -9.49
C LYS A 109 5.56 5.46 -9.86
N ILE A 110 5.32 5.71 -11.14
CA ILE A 110 4.06 6.28 -11.62
C ILE A 110 2.93 5.28 -11.35
N TYR A 111 3.02 4.06 -11.89
CA TYR A 111 1.96 3.06 -11.74
C TYR A 111 1.69 2.72 -10.27
N GLY A 112 2.75 2.52 -9.48
CA GLY A 112 2.68 2.23 -8.05
C GLY A 112 1.97 3.34 -7.28
N SER A 113 2.31 4.62 -7.52
CA SER A 113 1.63 5.75 -6.88
C SER A 113 0.15 5.83 -7.23
N PHE A 114 -0.21 5.64 -8.51
CA PHE A 114 -1.62 5.66 -8.94
C PHE A 114 -2.45 4.59 -8.23
N VAL A 115 -1.95 3.36 -8.18
CA VAL A 115 -2.72 2.23 -7.63
C VAL A 115 -2.69 2.23 -6.09
N ALA A 116 -1.57 2.56 -5.46
CA ALA A 116 -1.44 2.52 -4.00
C ALA A 116 -2.06 3.74 -3.30
N PHE A 117 -2.07 4.91 -3.95
CA PHE A 117 -2.50 6.17 -3.31
C PHE A 117 -3.73 6.78 -3.97
N PHE A 118 -3.69 7.07 -5.28
CA PHE A 118 -4.74 7.84 -5.93
C PHE A 118 -6.08 7.10 -6.00
N ILE A 119 -6.07 5.80 -6.34
CA ILE A 119 -7.31 5.00 -6.40
C ILE A 119 -7.99 4.92 -5.02
N PRO A 120 -7.30 4.50 -3.93
CA PRO A 120 -7.89 4.50 -2.60
C PRO A 120 -8.35 5.89 -2.13
N LEU A 121 -7.61 6.94 -2.46
CA LEU A 121 -7.96 8.31 -2.09
C LEU A 121 -9.27 8.76 -2.75
N ILE A 122 -9.47 8.47 -4.04
CA ILE A 122 -10.72 8.76 -4.74
C ILE A 122 -11.88 8.00 -4.09
N ILE A 123 -11.69 6.71 -3.78
CA ILE A 123 -12.70 5.89 -3.10
C ILE A 123 -13.08 6.54 -1.77
N MET A 124 -12.10 6.92 -0.96
CA MET A 124 -12.31 7.53 0.35
C MET A 124 -13.05 8.87 0.25
N ILE A 125 -12.68 9.74 -0.69
CA ILE A 125 -13.34 11.03 -0.90
C ILE A 125 -14.80 10.82 -1.31
N VAL A 126 -15.06 9.95 -2.29
CA VAL A 126 -16.41 9.68 -2.78
C VAL A 126 -17.28 9.09 -1.67
N THR A 127 -16.79 8.10 -0.92
CA THR A 127 -17.57 7.52 0.17
C THR A 127 -17.80 8.49 1.31
N TYR A 128 -16.82 9.33 1.63
CA TYR A 128 -16.98 10.34 2.67
C TYR A 128 -18.03 11.38 2.27
N ALA A 129 -17.95 11.92 1.05
CA ALA A 129 -18.95 12.85 0.53
C ALA A 129 -20.35 12.24 0.54
N LEU A 130 -20.50 11.02 0.03
CA LEU A 130 -21.78 10.31 0.02
C LEU A 130 -22.30 10.01 1.43
N THR A 131 -21.42 9.77 2.40
CA THR A 131 -21.79 9.55 3.80
C THR A 131 -22.28 10.84 4.46
N MET A 132 -21.70 11.99 4.12
CA MET A 132 -22.15 13.29 4.67
C MET A 132 -23.46 13.77 4.04
N THR A 133 -23.78 13.36 2.81
CA THR A 133 -25.02 13.73 2.12
C THR A 133 -26.20 12.78 2.35
N ALA A 134 -25.97 11.63 3.01
CA ALA A 134 -26.98 10.58 3.23
C ALA A 134 -27.67 10.74 4.59
#